data_AF-A0A1A3DAN2-F1
#
_entry.id   AF-A0A1A3DAN2-F1
#
_cell.length_a   1.000
_cell.length_b   1.000
_cell.length_c   1.000
_cell.angle_alpha   90.00
_cell.angle_beta   90.00
_cell.angle_gamma   90.00
#
_symmetry.space_group_name_H-M   'P 1'
#
loop_
_entity.id
_entity.type
_entity.pdbx_description
1 polymer ?
#
loop_
_entity_poly.entity_id
_entity_poly.type
_entity_poly.pdbx_seq_one_letter_code
_entity_poly.pdbx_strand_id
1 'polypeptide(L)'
;MPERFEEFHADNPVVYDTLVRLAREWVARTGRHKLGIATLFERTRWEIALATNDPEYKLNNNWKAYYARLIMRREPDLDELFDLRASEADEWIAGRAA
;
A
#
# COMPACT_ATOMS: atom_id res chain seq x y z
N MET A 1 7.60 9.42 -9.79
CA MET A 1 6.62 10.32 -10.44
C MET A 1 5.29 10.18 -9.72
N PRO A 2 4.99 11.07 -8.76
CA PRO A 2 3.71 11.20 -8.07
C PRO A 2 2.45 10.99 -8.92
N GLU A 3 2.36 11.69 -10.04
CA GLU A 3 1.17 11.73 -10.90
C GLU A 3 0.81 10.32 -11.40
N ARG A 4 1.80 9.53 -11.81
CA ARG A 4 1.61 8.14 -12.25
C ARG A 4 1.13 7.22 -11.14
N PHE A 5 1.50 7.50 -9.88
CA PHE A 5 0.98 6.74 -8.74
C PHE A 5 -0.48 7.08 -8.50
N GLU A 6 -0.85 8.36 -8.59
CA GLU A 6 -2.22 8.80 -8.33
C GLU A 6 -3.21 8.32 -9.36
N GLU A 7 -2.86 8.42 -10.64
CA GLU A 7 -3.63 7.83 -11.74
C GLU A 7 -3.82 6.32 -11.48
N PHE A 8 -2.73 5.60 -11.21
CA PHE A 8 -2.80 4.18 -10.90
C PHE A 8 -3.68 3.88 -9.68
N HIS A 9 -3.55 4.65 -8.60
CA HIS A 9 -4.35 4.46 -7.39
C HIS A 9 -5.84 4.73 -7.63
N ALA A 10 -6.16 5.77 -8.41
CA ALA A 10 -7.53 6.12 -8.77
C ALA A 10 -8.18 5.04 -9.65
N ASP A 11 -7.44 4.49 -10.60
CA ASP A 11 -7.91 3.44 -11.50
C ASP A 11 -8.01 2.07 -10.81
N ASN A 12 -7.27 1.86 -9.70
CA ASN A 12 -7.15 0.56 -9.04
C ASN A 12 -7.45 0.65 -7.52
N PRO A 13 -8.66 1.08 -7.11
CA PRO A 13 -9.00 1.26 -5.69
C PRO A 13 -8.89 -0.04 -4.89
N VAL A 14 -9.19 -1.19 -5.50
CA VAL A 14 -9.13 -2.52 -4.87
C VAL A 14 -7.73 -2.86 -4.32
N VAL A 15 -6.66 -2.30 -4.88
CA VAL A 15 -5.30 -2.50 -4.39
C VAL A 15 -5.14 -1.91 -2.99
N TYR A 16 -5.63 -0.68 -2.80
CA TYR A 16 -5.58 0.00 -1.51
C TYR A 16 -6.44 -0.74 -0.49
N ASP A 17 -7.68 -1.06 -0.84
CA ASP A 17 -8.61 -1.74 0.07
C ASP A 17 -8.07 -3.10 0.53
N THR A 18 -7.47 -3.85 -0.40
CA THR A 18 -6.84 -5.14 -0.10
C THR A 18 -5.65 -4.97 0.83
N LEU A 19 -4.79 -3.97 0.59
CA LEU A 19 -3.64 -3.69 1.46
C LEU A 19 -4.08 -3.31 2.87
N VAL A 20 -5.08 -2.43 3.02
CA VAL A 20 -5.60 -2.01 4.33
C VAL A 20 -6.23 -3.19 5.08
N ARG A 21 -7.01 -4.02 4.38
CA ARG A 21 -7.59 -5.24 4.98
C ARG A 21 -6.50 -6.18 5.49
N LEU A 22 -5.48 -6.47 4.68
CA LEU A 22 -4.39 -7.36 5.06
C LEU A 22 -3.51 -6.77 6.19
N ALA A 23 -3.33 -5.44 6.20
CA ALA A 23 -2.64 -4.74 7.28
C ALA A 23 -3.39 -4.87 8.62
N ARG A 24 -4.70 -4.64 8.63
CA ARG A 24 -5.56 -4.85 9.81
C ARG A 24 -5.55 -6.29 10.27
N GLU A 25 -5.64 -7.24 9.33
CA GLU A 25 -5.56 -8.67 9.65
C GLU A 25 -4.22 -9.02 10.31
N TRP A 26 -3.11 -8.49 9.80
CA TRP A 26 -1.79 -8.69 10.38
C TRP A 26 -1.71 -8.18 11.82
N VAL A 27 -2.16 -6.94 12.07
CA VAL A 27 -2.15 -6.35 13.42
C VAL A 27 -3.03 -7.17 14.35
N ALA A 28 -4.26 -7.50 13.94
CA ALA A 28 -5.19 -8.28 14.75
C ALA A 28 -4.66 -9.67 15.12
N ARG A 29 -3.91 -10.32 14.22
CA ARG A 29 -3.41 -11.69 14.43
C ARG A 29 -2.06 -11.76 15.13
N THR A 30 -1.21 -10.74 14.98
CA THR A 30 0.18 -10.78 15.46
C THR A 30 0.47 -9.79 16.57
N GLY A 31 -0.31 -8.70 16.68
CA GLY A 31 -0.02 -7.56 17.54
C GLY A 31 1.25 -6.80 17.19
N ARG A 32 1.83 -7.00 15.99
CA ARG A 32 3.14 -6.43 15.61
C ARG A 32 3.01 -5.23 14.67
N HIS A 33 3.72 -4.16 15.00
CA HIS A 33 3.75 -2.89 14.25
C HIS A 33 5.12 -2.62 13.60
N LYS A 34 5.71 -3.65 12.95
CA LYS A 34 7.00 -3.56 12.24
C LYS A 34 6.99 -4.48 11.02
N LEU A 35 6.20 -4.09 10.02
CA LEU A 35 5.99 -4.89 8.82
C LEU A 35 6.64 -4.21 7.61
N GLY A 36 7.27 -4.99 6.73
CA GLY A 36 7.64 -4.50 5.41
C GLY A 36 6.42 -4.49 4.49
N ILE A 37 6.07 -3.36 3.89
CA ILE A 37 4.95 -3.26 2.94
C ILE A 37 5.04 -4.29 1.80
N ALA A 38 6.26 -4.70 1.44
CA ALA A 38 6.48 -5.73 0.43
C ALA A 38 5.71 -7.01 0.72
N THR A 39 5.62 -7.45 1.99
CA THR A 39 4.88 -8.65 2.38
C THR A 39 3.41 -8.55 2.00
N LEU A 40 2.76 -7.44 2.35
CA LEU A 40 1.35 -7.21 2.01
C LEU A 40 1.16 -7.00 0.51
N PHE A 41 2.11 -6.36 -0.15
CA PHE A 41 2.05 -6.07 -1.58
C PHE A 41 2.14 -7.33 -2.44
N GLU A 42 3.03 -8.26 -2.09
CA GLU A 42 3.11 -9.56 -2.76
C GLU A 42 1.84 -10.38 -2.53
N ARG A 43 1.29 -10.35 -1.30
CA ARG A 43 0.02 -11.01 -1.00
C ARG A 43 -1.15 -10.40 -1.79
N THR A 44 -1.23 -9.09 -1.86
CA THR A 44 -2.23 -8.34 -2.64
C THR A 44 -2.14 -8.69 -4.12
N ARG A 45 -0.92 -8.75 -4.68
CA ARG A 45 -0.69 -9.16 -6.06
C ARG A 45 -1.23 -10.57 -6.33
N TRP A 46 -0.98 -11.51 -5.41
CA TRP A 46 -1.50 -12.87 -5.53
C TRP A 46 -3.03 -12.93 -5.45
N GLU A 47 -3.65 -12.21 -4.50
CA GLU A 47 -5.11 -12.20 -4.35
C GLU A 47 -5.80 -11.59 -5.57
N ILE A 48 -5.27 -10.49 -6.10
CA ILE A 48 -5.83 -9.87 -7.29
C ILE A 48 -5.63 -10.77 -8.51
N ALA A 49 -4.44 -11.38 -8.69
CA ALA A 49 -4.19 -12.30 -9.80
C ALA A 49 -5.08 -13.56 -9.78
N LEU A 50 -5.63 -13.94 -8.61
CA LEU A 50 -6.64 -14.99 -8.53
C LEU A 50 -8.05 -14.50 -8.86
N ALA A 51 -8.35 -13.24 -8.53
CA ALA A 51 -9.64 -12.61 -8.78
C ALA A 51 -9.79 -12.11 -10.23
N THR A 52 -8.68 -11.80 -10.91
CA THR A 52 -8.66 -11.30 -12.29
C THR A 52 -7.74 -12.12 -13.17
N ASN A 53 -8.18 -12.41 -14.39
CA ASN A 53 -7.36 -13.03 -15.43
C ASN A 53 -6.71 -11.98 -16.35
N ASP A 54 -6.71 -10.71 -15.94
CA ASP A 54 -6.30 -9.57 -16.74
C ASP A 54 -4.76 -9.36 -16.70
N PRO A 55 -4.05 -9.55 -17.83
CA PRO A 55 -2.61 -9.40 -17.92
C PRO A 55 -2.14 -7.93 -17.83
N GLU A 56 -3.02 -6.94 -18.00
CA GLU A 56 -2.68 -5.51 -17.86
C GLU A 56 -2.60 -5.07 -16.39
N TYR A 57 -3.03 -5.92 -15.46
CA TYR A 57 -3.01 -5.66 -14.02
C TYR A 57 -1.59 -5.76 -13.41
N LYS A 58 -0.66 -4.90 -13.86
CA LYS A 58 0.76 -4.95 -13.45
C LYS A 58 1.01 -4.10 -12.21
N LEU A 59 0.85 -4.71 -11.03
CA LEU A 59 1.23 -4.12 -9.74
C LEU A 59 2.74 -3.81 -9.70
N ASN A 60 3.13 -2.55 -9.96
CA ASN A 60 4.54 -2.16 -10.01
C ASN A 60 5.14 -2.03 -8.60
N ASN A 61 6.37 -2.52 -8.41
CA ASN A 61 7.11 -2.42 -7.15
C ASN A 61 7.35 -0.96 -6.71
N ASN A 62 7.37 -0.02 -7.65
CA ASN A 62 7.56 1.41 -7.36
C ASN A 62 6.44 1.99 -6.47
N TRP A 63 5.26 1.37 -6.45
CA TRP A 63 4.10 1.85 -5.69
C TRP A 63 4.13 1.44 -4.22
N LYS A 64 5.00 0.50 -3.83
CA LYS A 64 5.10 0.01 -2.44
C LYS A 64 5.34 1.15 -1.44
N ALA A 65 6.29 2.03 -1.74
CA ALA A 65 6.66 3.14 -0.87
C ALA A 65 5.53 4.17 -0.70
N TYR A 66 4.77 4.41 -1.77
CA TYR A 66 3.61 5.29 -1.77
C TYR A 66 2.47 4.72 -0.95
N TYR A 67 2.11 3.44 -1.18
CA TYR A 67 1.06 2.77 -0.43
C TYR A 67 1.35 2.68 1.07
N ALA A 68 2.59 2.38 1.46
CA ALA A 68 2.95 2.34 2.88
C ALA A 68 2.66 3.66 3.60
N ARG A 69 3.06 4.78 3.00
CA ARG A 69 2.84 6.13 3.54
C ARG A 69 1.38 6.53 3.49
N LEU A 70 0.69 6.20 2.39
CA LEU A 70 -0.72 6.50 2.24
C LEU A 70 -1.57 5.80 3.30
N ILE A 71 -1.29 4.52 3.58
CA ILE A 71 -1.99 3.74 4.59
C ILE A 71 -1.72 4.30 5.99
N MET A 72 -0.46 4.50 6.37
CA MET A 72 -0.12 5.09 7.69
C MET A 72 -0.74 6.48 7.88
N ARG A 73 -0.88 7.25 6.81
CA ARG A 73 -1.49 8.59 6.85
C ARG A 73 -3.02 8.57 6.92
N ARG A 74 -3.68 7.71 6.15
CA ARG A 74 -5.16 7.67 6.03
C ARG A 74 -5.84 6.80 7.08
N GLU A 75 -5.13 5.82 7.62
CA GLU A 75 -5.67 4.84 8.57
C GLU A 75 -4.95 5.01 9.91
N PRO A 76 -5.48 5.82 10.85
CA PRO A 76 -4.82 6.09 12.13
C PRO A 76 -4.56 4.85 12.98
N ASP A 77 -5.36 3.78 12.80
CA ASP A 77 -5.17 2.49 13.46
C ASP A 77 -3.96 1.70 12.93
N LEU A 78 -3.43 2.09 11.77
CA LEU A 78 -2.26 1.51 11.12
C LEU A 78 -1.08 2.49 11.08
N ASP A 79 -1.14 3.58 11.85
CA ASP A 79 0.00 4.47 12.01
C ASP A 79 1.20 3.67 12.56
N GLU A 80 2.39 4.03 12.10
CA GLU A 80 3.66 3.35 12.40
C GLU A 80 3.74 1.85 12.04
N LEU A 81 2.76 1.28 11.32
CA LEU A 81 2.77 -0.16 10.98
C LEU A 81 4.00 -0.59 10.16
N PHE A 82 4.43 0.27 9.23
CA PHE A 82 5.47 -0.08 8.27
C PHE A 82 6.85 0.45 8.67
N ASP A 83 7.87 -0.39 8.49
CA ASP A 83 9.26 0.04 8.55
C ASP A 83 9.63 0.73 7.23
N LEU A 84 9.76 2.05 7.28
CA LEU A 84 9.97 2.90 6.10
C LEU A 84 11.46 3.14 5.85
N ARG A 85 11.85 3.05 4.58
CA ARG A 85 13.11 3.60 4.06
C ARG A 85 12.84 4.90 3.34
N ALA A 86 13.83 5.79 3.32
CA ALA A 86 13.77 7.05 2.60
C ALA A 86 13.37 6.83 1.13
N SER A 87 12.43 7.64 0.63
CA SER A 87 11.87 7.51 -0.71
C SER A 87 11.30 8.85 -1.19
N GLU A 88 11.20 9.05 -2.50
CA GLU A 88 10.44 10.17 -3.10
C GLU A 88 8.98 10.24 -2.60
N ALA A 89 8.44 9.12 -2.11
CA ALA A 89 7.11 9.07 -1.53
C ALA A 89 6.98 9.89 -0.22
N ASP A 90 8.09 10.21 0.46
CA ASP A 90 8.11 11.09 1.64
C ASP A 90 7.69 12.53 1.28
N GLU A 91 8.28 13.08 0.24
CA GLU A 91 7.93 14.42 -0.26
C GLU A 91 6.50 14.44 -0.81
N TRP A 92 6.12 13.37 -1.51
CA TRP A 92 4.78 13.19 -2.03
C TRP A 92 3.71 13.24 -0.93
N ILE A 93 3.88 12.47 0.15
CA ILE A 93 2.87 12.44 1.22
C ILE A 93 2.88 13.73 2.04
N ALA A 94 4.04 14.37 2.22
CA ALA A 94 4.16 15.63 2.95
C ALA A 94 3.37 16.77 2.29
N GLY A 95 3.31 16.78 0.95
CA GLY A 95 2.52 17.75 0.18
C GLY A 95 1.00 17.53 0.22
N ARG A 96 0.51 16.46 0.87
CA ARG A 96 -0.92 16.12 0.96
C ARG A 96 -1.43 16.44 2.36
N ALA A 97 -2.35 17.41 2.43
CA ALA A 97 -3.04 17.77 3.67
C ALA A 97 -3.77 16.56 4.26
N ALA A 98 -3.82 16.50 5.60
CA ALA A 98 -4.54 15.47 6.35
C ALA A 98 -6.05 15.56 6.12
#